data_AF-A0A5R8PL09-F1
#
_entry.id   AF-A0A5R8PL09-F1
#
_cell.length_a   1.000
_cell.length_b   1.000
_cell.length_c   1.000
_cell.angle_alpha   90.00
_cell.angle_beta   90.00
_cell.angle_gamma   90.00
#
_symmetry.space_group_name_H-M   'P 1'
#
loop_
_entity.id
_entity.type
_entity.pdbx_description
1 polymer ?
#
loop_
_entity_poly.entity_id
_entity_poly.type
_entity_poly.pdbx_seq_one_letter_code
_entity_poly.pdbx_strand_id
1 'polypeptide(L)'
;MTDRATGGRDSRPALLLVVPSGLLGVLLAWVLTEVTAESAVRVLADLAGATVLGLAALPRVHARLRPSWRLLAVIAGIWCGSEFVVLVFEAADVVGVRVGALDAGRFATFLTELSGGQIGIAILLGTGAIACYSALAFRRPEAASPDLVLVFAAVALTLRPITGHMSQQPFGSVLAAVHALAAGAWLGLLIGLALVVRSRGEWALALPRYSAVALPLVALVAVTGLVNGLVRIGGLTPLVQTGYGRVLLAKTLILAVLLALGWWWRRDWVGRAAGHRMPAEASLRRATIEVVVMASAFGLAATLAVTA
;
A
#
# COMPACT_ATOMS: atom_id res chain seq x y z
N MET A 1 18.86 9.85 -44.29
CA MET A 1 19.47 9.22 -43.09
C MET A 1 18.33 8.98 -42.11
N THR A 2 17.76 7.79 -42.16
CA THR A 2 16.54 7.38 -41.43
C THR A 2 16.88 7.15 -39.97
N ASP A 3 16.28 7.95 -39.11
CA ASP A 3 16.39 7.85 -37.66
C ASP A 3 15.80 6.50 -37.20
N ARG A 4 16.66 5.59 -36.76
CA ARG A 4 16.24 4.32 -36.18
C ARG A 4 15.59 4.64 -34.84
N ALA A 5 14.27 4.69 -34.83
CA ALA A 5 13.47 4.55 -33.62
C ALA A 5 13.89 3.25 -32.92
N THR A 6 14.78 3.35 -31.93
CA THR A 6 15.04 2.25 -31.00
C THR A 6 13.74 2.03 -30.24
N GLY A 7 13.00 0.99 -30.62
CA GLY A 7 11.83 0.51 -29.92
C GLY A 7 12.21 0.14 -28.48
N GLY A 8 12.12 1.11 -27.58
CA GLY A 8 12.17 0.85 -26.15
C GLY A 8 10.97 -0.02 -25.81
N ARG A 9 11.21 -1.25 -25.33
CA ARG A 9 10.12 -2.08 -24.81
C ARG A 9 9.41 -1.31 -23.71
N ASP A 10 8.09 -1.12 -23.89
CA ASP A 10 7.25 -0.59 -22.83
C ASP A 10 7.43 -1.48 -21.60
N SER A 11 8.05 -0.93 -20.56
CA SER A 11 8.39 -1.65 -19.33
C SER A 11 7.23 -1.61 -18.32
N ARG A 12 6.12 -0.94 -18.64
CA ARG A 12 4.94 -0.84 -17.76
C ARG A 12 4.25 -2.17 -17.43
N PRO A 13 4.24 -3.20 -18.31
CA PRO A 13 3.76 -4.51 -17.92
C PRO A 13 4.49 -5.08 -16.70
N ALA A 14 5.72 -4.64 -16.40
CA ALA A 14 6.42 -5.04 -15.19
C ALA A 14 5.75 -4.53 -13.89
N LEU A 15 4.91 -3.50 -13.94
CA LEU A 15 4.08 -3.10 -12.80
C LEU A 15 3.00 -4.14 -12.45
N LEU A 16 2.68 -5.07 -13.36
CA LEU A 16 1.83 -6.20 -13.02
C LEU A 16 2.51 -7.15 -12.02
N LEU A 17 3.84 -7.06 -11.84
CA LEU A 17 4.59 -7.84 -10.84
C LEU A 17 4.35 -7.36 -9.41
N VAL A 18 3.74 -6.19 -9.20
CA VAL A 18 3.47 -5.65 -7.86
C VAL A 18 2.55 -6.60 -7.07
N VAL A 19 1.48 -7.08 -7.71
CA VAL A 19 0.53 -8.02 -7.09
C VAL A 19 1.19 -9.38 -6.80
N PRO A 20 1.83 -10.07 -7.76
CA PRO A 20 2.61 -11.28 -7.49
C PRO A 20 3.68 -11.10 -6.41
N SER A 21 4.34 -9.94 -6.33
CA SER A 21 5.37 -9.69 -5.30
C SER A 21 4.76 -9.53 -3.90
N GLY A 22 3.61 -8.85 -3.80
CA GLY A 22 2.83 -8.84 -2.56
C GLY A 22 2.39 -10.24 -2.14
N LEU A 23 1.87 -11.03 -3.08
CA LEU A 23 1.50 -12.42 -2.83
C LEU A 23 2.71 -13.30 -2.47
N LEU A 24 3.87 -13.09 -3.09
CA LEU A 24 5.12 -13.74 -2.71
C LEU A 24 5.52 -13.37 -1.28
N GLY A 25 5.30 -12.13 -0.85
CA GLY A 25 5.45 -11.73 0.55
C GLY A 25 4.54 -12.54 1.49
N VAL A 26 3.26 -12.72 1.12
CA VAL A 26 2.33 -13.60 1.86
C VAL A 26 2.81 -15.05 1.89
N LEU A 27 3.27 -15.57 0.75
CA LEU A 27 3.82 -16.94 0.66
C LEU A 27 5.12 -17.11 1.44
N LEU A 28 5.98 -16.09 1.50
CA LEU A 28 7.16 -16.10 2.35
C LEU A 28 6.76 -16.13 3.82
N ALA A 29 5.76 -15.34 4.23
CA ALA A 29 5.20 -15.46 5.57
C ALA A 29 4.61 -16.84 5.83
N TRP A 30 3.99 -17.50 4.84
CA TRP A 30 3.50 -18.88 4.95
C TRP A 30 4.59 -19.91 5.27
N VAL A 31 5.79 -19.73 4.73
CA VAL A 31 6.92 -20.60 5.10
C VAL A 31 7.39 -20.35 6.54
N LEU A 32 7.05 -19.18 7.11
CA LEU A 32 7.48 -18.73 8.44
C LEU A 32 6.39 -18.91 9.52
N THR A 33 5.10 -18.94 9.16
CA THR A 33 3.90 -18.97 10.02
C THR A 33 2.71 -19.67 9.34
N GLU A 34 1.63 -19.99 10.07
CA GLU A 34 0.35 -20.41 9.45
C GLU A 34 -0.27 -19.25 8.63
N VAL A 35 -0.96 -19.55 7.52
CA VAL A 35 -1.59 -18.54 6.65
C VAL A 35 -3.02 -18.90 6.32
N THR A 36 -3.86 -17.86 6.30
CA THR A 36 -5.25 -17.89 5.87
C THR A 36 -5.40 -17.23 4.50
N ALA A 37 -6.44 -17.64 3.76
CA ALA A 37 -6.79 -17.00 2.48
C ALA A 37 -7.05 -15.49 2.63
N GLU A 38 -7.45 -15.04 3.83
CA GLU A 38 -7.61 -13.62 4.16
C GLU A 38 -6.34 -12.80 3.95
N SER A 39 -5.16 -13.35 4.29
CA SER A 39 -3.88 -12.62 4.15
C SER A 39 -3.59 -12.22 2.70
N ALA A 40 -3.98 -13.07 1.74
CA ALA A 40 -3.84 -12.79 0.32
C ALA A 40 -4.80 -11.69 -0.16
N VAL A 41 -6.03 -11.68 0.33
CA VAL A 41 -7.00 -10.62 0.02
C VAL A 41 -6.60 -9.30 0.68
N ARG A 42 -6.06 -9.38 1.91
CA ARG A 42 -5.60 -8.23 2.67
C ARG A 42 -4.46 -7.50 1.97
N VAL A 43 -3.46 -8.22 1.45
CA VAL A 43 -2.39 -7.57 0.67
C VAL A 43 -2.92 -6.89 -0.59
N LEU A 44 -3.95 -7.45 -1.25
CA LEU A 44 -4.58 -6.81 -2.40
C LEU A 44 -5.29 -5.51 -2.01
N ALA A 45 -6.02 -5.52 -0.88
CA ALA A 45 -6.66 -4.33 -0.34
C ALA A 45 -5.62 -3.25 0.00
N ASP A 46 -4.55 -3.60 0.71
CA ASP A 46 -3.50 -2.66 1.12
C ASP A 46 -2.77 -2.05 -0.11
N LEU A 47 -2.44 -2.86 -1.12
CA LEU A 47 -1.81 -2.39 -2.36
C LEU A 47 -2.74 -1.48 -3.16
N ALA A 48 -4.03 -1.82 -3.26
CA ALA A 48 -5.03 -1.02 -3.96
C ALA A 48 -5.26 0.33 -3.24
N GLY A 49 -5.43 0.30 -1.91
CA GLY A 49 -5.58 1.50 -1.09
C GLY A 49 -4.36 2.43 -1.15
N ALA A 50 -3.15 1.87 -1.02
CA ALA A 50 -1.91 2.63 -1.22
C ALA A 50 -1.87 3.28 -2.61
N THR A 51 -2.24 2.54 -3.66
CA THR A 51 -2.25 3.06 -5.03
C THR A 51 -3.26 4.19 -5.23
N VAL A 52 -4.47 4.07 -4.66
CA VAL A 52 -5.49 5.13 -4.69
C VAL A 52 -4.99 6.38 -3.98
N LEU A 53 -4.45 6.23 -2.76
CA LEU A 53 -3.87 7.33 -1.99
C LEU A 53 -2.76 8.04 -2.78
N GLY A 54 -1.85 7.26 -3.38
CA GLY A 54 -0.75 7.75 -4.18
C GLY A 54 -1.15 8.50 -5.44
N LEU A 55 -2.10 7.95 -6.21
CA LEU A 55 -2.65 8.61 -7.39
C LEU A 55 -3.31 9.95 -7.02
N ALA A 56 -4.11 9.97 -5.96
CA ALA A 56 -4.76 11.19 -5.48
C ALA A 56 -3.76 12.24 -4.95
N ALA A 57 -2.62 11.80 -4.42
CA ALA A 57 -1.57 12.68 -3.91
C ALA A 57 -0.63 13.24 -5.00
N LEU A 58 -0.68 12.77 -6.26
CA LEU A 58 0.20 13.23 -7.34
C LEU A 58 0.26 14.77 -7.52
N PRO A 59 -0.85 15.52 -7.44
CA PRO A 59 -0.81 16.98 -7.53
C PRO A 59 0.05 17.65 -6.44
N ARG A 60 0.23 17.00 -5.27
CA ARG A 60 1.09 17.49 -4.18
C ARG A 60 2.58 17.31 -4.48
N VAL A 61 2.94 16.36 -5.34
CA VAL A 61 4.32 16.23 -5.85
C VAL A 61 4.57 17.32 -6.89
N HIS A 62 3.69 17.45 -7.88
CA HIS A 62 3.80 18.51 -8.88
C HIS A 62 2.43 18.86 -9.44
N ALA A 63 2.11 20.16 -9.49
CA ALA A 63 0.82 20.66 -9.97
C ALA A 63 0.48 20.36 -11.45
N ARG A 64 1.37 19.69 -12.20
CA ARG A 64 1.13 19.22 -13.58
C ARG A 64 0.75 17.74 -13.64
N LEU A 65 1.03 16.99 -12.58
CA LEU A 65 0.63 15.60 -12.46
C LEU A 65 -0.83 15.57 -12.05
N ARG A 66 -1.69 15.10 -12.96
CA ARG A 66 -3.10 14.89 -12.72
C ARG A 66 -3.35 13.39 -12.55
N PRO A 67 -4.17 12.96 -11.58
CA PRO A 67 -4.57 11.57 -11.50
C PRO A 67 -5.41 11.18 -12.71
N SER A 68 -5.29 9.92 -13.13
CA SER A 68 -6.26 9.35 -14.07
C SER A 68 -7.50 8.91 -13.30
N TRP A 69 -8.61 9.62 -13.48
CA TRP A 69 -9.90 9.27 -12.87
C TRP A 69 -10.37 7.86 -13.21
N ARG A 70 -10.06 7.38 -14.43
CA ARG A 70 -10.33 6.00 -14.84
C ARG A 70 -9.56 4.99 -13.99
N LEU A 71 -8.26 5.22 -13.78
CA LEU A 71 -7.44 4.34 -12.94
C LEU A 71 -7.92 4.41 -11.48
N LEU A 72 -8.21 5.60 -10.96
CA LEU A 72 -8.76 5.76 -9.62
C LEU A 72 -10.06 4.98 -9.44
N ALA A 73 -11.01 5.07 -10.37
CA ALA A 73 -12.28 4.35 -10.30
C ALA A 73 -12.08 2.82 -10.30
N VAL A 74 -11.24 2.31 -11.20
CA VAL A 74 -10.96 0.87 -11.30
C VAL A 74 -10.26 0.35 -10.04
N ILE A 75 -9.20 1.02 -9.60
CA ILE A 75 -8.40 0.57 -8.46
C ILE A 75 -9.18 0.74 -7.15
N ALA A 76 -9.97 1.81 -6.99
CA ALA A 76 -10.86 1.96 -5.84
C ALA A 76 -11.99 0.92 -5.83
N GLY A 77 -12.50 0.52 -7.00
CA GLY A 77 -13.43 -0.60 -7.12
C GLY A 77 -12.81 -1.93 -6.67
N ILE A 78 -11.56 -2.21 -7.10
CA ILE A 78 -10.80 -3.38 -6.64
C ILE A 78 -10.55 -3.31 -5.13
N TRP A 79 -10.19 -2.13 -4.60
CA TRP A 79 -9.99 -1.91 -3.18
C TRP A 79 -11.26 -2.21 -2.38
N CYS A 80 -12.40 -1.61 -2.77
CA CYS A 80 -13.70 -1.84 -2.13
C CYS A 80 -14.11 -3.32 -2.17
N GLY A 81 -13.95 -3.99 -3.32
CA GLY A 81 -14.23 -5.42 -3.43
C GLY A 81 -13.32 -6.28 -2.55
N SER A 82 -12.04 -5.91 -2.43
CA SER A 82 -11.09 -6.62 -1.56
C SER A 82 -11.41 -6.40 -0.08
N GLU A 83 -11.76 -5.18 0.32
CA GLU A 83 -12.21 -4.86 1.69
C GLU A 83 -13.48 -5.61 2.07
N PHE A 84 -14.40 -5.82 1.12
CA PHE A 84 -15.61 -6.60 1.35
C PHE A 84 -15.27 -8.06 1.65
N VAL A 85 -14.38 -8.64 0.86
CA VAL A 85 -13.93 -10.02 1.07
C VAL A 85 -13.17 -10.15 2.39
N VAL A 86 -12.29 -9.20 2.74
CA VAL A 86 -11.64 -9.16 4.06
C VAL A 86 -12.67 -9.11 5.18
N LEU A 87 -13.72 -8.28 5.06
CA LEU A 87 -14.76 -8.17 6.08
C LEU A 87 -15.55 -9.47 6.27
N VAL A 88 -15.78 -10.23 5.18
CA VAL A 88 -16.41 -11.55 5.25
C VAL A 88 -15.52 -12.57 5.95
N PHE A 89 -14.21 -12.57 5.68
CA PHE A 89 -13.25 -13.41 6.41
C PHE A 89 -13.22 -13.06 7.89
N GLU A 90 -13.10 -11.77 8.22
CA GLU A 90 -13.08 -11.26 9.59
C GLU A 90 -14.36 -11.68 10.35
N ALA A 91 -15.53 -11.57 9.72
CA ALA A 91 -16.78 -12.03 10.32
C ALA A 91 -16.81 -13.55 10.56
N ALA A 92 -16.32 -14.34 9.59
CA ALA A 92 -16.28 -15.79 9.71
C ALA A 92 -15.35 -16.24 10.85
N ASP A 93 -14.19 -15.59 10.98
CA ASP A 93 -13.20 -15.88 12.02
C ASP A 93 -13.72 -15.49 13.42
N VAL A 94 -14.35 -14.31 13.55
CA VAL A 94 -14.96 -13.88 14.83
C VAL A 94 -16.11 -14.78 15.26
N VAL A 95 -16.92 -15.28 14.32
CA VAL A 95 -18.00 -16.23 14.60
C VAL A 95 -17.48 -17.66 14.82
N GLY A 96 -16.25 -17.96 14.38
CA GLY A 96 -15.64 -19.29 14.50
C GLY A 96 -16.18 -20.32 13.50
N VAL A 97 -16.57 -19.89 12.30
CA VAL A 97 -17.11 -20.77 11.24
C VAL A 97 -16.33 -20.61 9.94
N ARG A 98 -16.39 -21.61 9.06
CA ARG A 98 -15.87 -21.46 7.69
C ARG A 98 -16.70 -20.44 6.93
N VAL A 99 -16.06 -19.66 6.04
CA VAL A 99 -16.75 -18.65 5.21
C VAL A 99 -17.99 -19.19 4.48
N GLY A 100 -17.92 -20.40 3.92
CA GLY A 100 -19.06 -21.02 3.22
C GLY A 100 -20.23 -21.46 4.13
N ALA A 101 -20.05 -21.42 5.45
CA ALA A 101 -21.07 -21.72 6.45
C ALA A 101 -21.57 -20.47 7.19
N LEU A 102 -21.05 -19.28 6.84
CA LEU A 102 -21.50 -18.01 7.42
C LEU A 102 -22.85 -17.63 6.81
N ASP A 103 -23.90 -17.66 7.63
CA ASP A 103 -25.23 -17.22 7.22
C ASP A 103 -25.38 -15.69 7.29
N ALA A 104 -26.35 -15.16 6.54
CA ALA A 104 -26.60 -13.73 6.44
C ALA A 104 -27.02 -13.09 7.77
N GLY A 105 -27.68 -13.85 8.66
CA GLY A 105 -28.09 -13.36 9.98
C GLY A 105 -26.87 -13.10 10.86
N ARG A 106 -25.98 -14.08 10.99
CA ARG A 106 -24.73 -13.91 11.75
C ARG A 106 -23.84 -12.82 11.18
N PHE A 107 -23.76 -12.72 9.86
CA PHE A 107 -23.03 -11.63 9.21
C PHE A 107 -23.64 -10.27 9.55
N ALA A 108 -24.96 -10.12 9.47
CA ALA A 108 -25.64 -8.89 9.86
C ALA A 108 -25.39 -8.53 11.33
N THR A 109 -25.50 -9.50 12.25
CA THR A 109 -25.18 -9.31 13.66
C THR A 109 -23.74 -8.81 13.86
N PHE A 110 -22.77 -9.42 13.18
CA PHE A 110 -21.39 -8.96 13.22
C PHE A 110 -21.25 -7.50 12.75
N LEU A 111 -21.91 -7.15 11.66
CA LEU A 111 -21.87 -5.79 11.12
C LEU A 111 -22.52 -4.75 12.05
N THR A 112 -23.61 -5.09 12.74
CA THR A 112 -24.37 -4.13 13.54
C THR A 112 -23.94 -4.05 15.00
N GLU A 113 -23.53 -5.17 15.58
CA GLU A 113 -23.30 -5.29 17.03
C GLU A 113 -21.82 -5.26 17.41
N LEU A 114 -20.90 -5.55 16.49
CA LEU A 114 -19.47 -5.59 16.76
C LEU A 114 -18.75 -4.37 16.16
N SER A 115 -17.83 -3.79 16.93
CA SER A 115 -17.05 -2.62 16.51
C SER A 115 -16.22 -2.88 15.25
N GLY A 116 -15.66 -4.08 15.10
CA GLY A 116 -14.94 -4.49 13.88
C GLY A 116 -15.85 -4.44 12.64
N GLY A 117 -17.07 -4.97 12.74
CA GLY A 117 -18.07 -4.93 11.66
C GLY A 117 -18.50 -3.51 11.28
N GLN A 118 -18.77 -2.66 12.27
CA GLN A 118 -19.13 -1.26 12.05
C GLN A 118 -18.02 -0.47 11.35
N ILE A 119 -16.76 -0.72 11.72
CA ILE A 119 -15.59 -0.08 11.11
C ILE A 119 -15.36 -0.62 9.71
N GLY A 120 -15.57 -1.93 9.49
CA GLY A 120 -15.63 -2.53 8.17
C GLY A 120 -16.65 -1.88 7.25
N ILE A 121 -17.87 -1.60 7.75
CA ILE A 121 -18.89 -0.85 7.01
C ILE A 121 -18.38 0.55 6.65
N ALA A 122 -17.78 1.28 7.61
CA ALA A 122 -17.26 2.62 7.35
C ALA A 122 -16.18 2.61 6.25
N ILE A 123 -15.27 1.63 6.27
CA ILE A 123 -14.25 1.44 5.24
C ILE A 123 -14.89 1.12 3.88
N LEU A 124 -15.89 0.23 3.85
CA LEU A 124 -16.61 -0.13 2.63
C LEU A 124 -17.36 1.05 2.01
N LEU A 125 -18.07 1.82 2.82
CA LEU A 125 -18.76 3.01 2.36
C LEU A 125 -17.77 4.06 1.86
N GLY A 126 -16.65 4.27 2.57
CA GLY A 126 -15.60 5.19 2.16
C GLY A 126 -14.97 4.80 0.82
N THR A 127 -14.52 3.55 0.68
CA THR A 127 -13.90 3.04 -0.55
C THR A 127 -14.89 2.97 -1.72
N GLY A 128 -16.15 2.59 -1.46
CA GLY A 128 -17.23 2.64 -2.43
C GLY A 128 -17.54 4.07 -2.90
N ALA A 129 -17.60 5.03 -1.98
CA ALA A 129 -17.80 6.44 -2.31
C ALA A 129 -16.64 6.98 -3.16
N ILE A 130 -15.39 6.61 -2.86
CA ILE A 130 -14.23 6.96 -3.69
C ILE A 130 -14.37 6.39 -5.10
N ALA A 131 -14.76 5.12 -5.23
CA ALA A 131 -14.93 4.46 -6.54
C ALA A 131 -16.04 5.14 -7.37
N CYS A 132 -17.20 5.37 -6.77
CA CYS A 132 -18.33 6.07 -7.40
C CYS A 132 -17.96 7.51 -7.79
N TYR A 133 -17.37 8.27 -6.86
CA TYR A 133 -16.92 9.64 -7.12
C TYR A 133 -15.92 9.69 -8.27
N SER A 134 -14.94 8.79 -8.28
CA SER A 134 -13.92 8.73 -9.34
C SER A 134 -14.53 8.34 -10.70
N ALA A 135 -15.53 7.45 -10.72
CA ALA A 135 -16.26 7.07 -11.93
C ALA A 135 -17.11 8.22 -12.49
N LEU A 136 -17.72 9.03 -11.62
CA LEU A 136 -18.46 10.24 -12.01
C LEU A 136 -17.50 11.35 -12.48
N ALA A 137 -16.39 11.55 -11.76
CA ALA A 137 -15.33 12.49 -12.11
C ALA A 137 -14.68 12.19 -13.46
N PHE A 138 -14.61 10.92 -13.87
CA PHE A 138 -14.16 10.54 -15.21
C PHE A 138 -14.99 11.21 -16.33
N ARG A 139 -16.29 11.49 -16.09
CA ARG A 139 -17.15 12.17 -17.06
C ARG A 139 -17.02 13.69 -17.03
N ARG A 140 -16.56 14.28 -15.92
CA ARG A 140 -16.40 15.73 -15.72
C ARG A 140 -15.14 16.05 -14.92
N PRO A 141 -13.94 15.83 -15.50
CA PRO A 141 -12.69 15.90 -14.76
C PRO A 141 -12.34 17.30 -14.23
N GLU A 142 -12.78 18.36 -14.93
CA GLU A 142 -12.48 19.75 -14.57
C GLU A 142 -13.20 20.23 -13.29
N ALA A 143 -14.29 19.57 -12.90
CA ALA A 143 -15.06 19.93 -11.70
C ALA A 143 -14.69 19.07 -10.47
N ALA A 144 -13.82 18.08 -10.64
CA ALA A 144 -13.52 17.10 -9.62
C ALA A 144 -12.20 17.41 -8.89
N SER A 145 -12.23 17.35 -7.56
CA SER A 145 -11.05 17.56 -6.74
C SER A 145 -10.46 16.23 -6.29
N PRO A 146 -9.17 15.95 -6.59
CA PRO A 146 -8.49 14.76 -6.08
C PRO A 146 -8.26 14.82 -4.57
N ASP A 147 -8.40 15.99 -3.93
CA ASP A 147 -8.23 16.14 -2.49
C ASP A 147 -9.30 15.37 -1.70
N LEU A 148 -10.52 15.27 -2.22
CA LEU A 148 -11.56 14.45 -1.59
C LEU A 148 -11.15 12.98 -1.58
N VAL A 149 -10.70 12.46 -2.73
CA VAL A 149 -10.20 11.07 -2.81
C VAL A 149 -9.03 10.87 -1.86
N LEU A 150 -8.10 11.83 -1.78
CA LEU A 150 -6.94 11.76 -0.90
C LEU A 150 -7.34 11.66 0.57
N VAL A 151 -8.25 12.53 1.04
CA VAL A 151 -8.72 12.54 2.43
C VAL A 151 -9.46 11.25 2.78
N PHE A 152 -10.42 10.83 1.96
CA PHE A 152 -11.19 9.61 2.23
C PHE A 152 -10.31 8.35 2.13
N ALA A 153 -9.35 8.30 1.22
CA ALA A 153 -8.40 7.19 1.14
C ALA A 153 -7.50 7.13 2.38
N ALA A 154 -7.02 8.29 2.85
CA ALA A 154 -6.24 8.36 4.07
C ALA A 154 -7.05 7.88 5.29
N VAL A 155 -8.30 8.31 5.42
CA VAL A 155 -9.19 7.88 6.51
C VAL A 155 -9.47 6.38 6.44
N ALA A 156 -9.80 5.84 5.27
CA ALA A 156 -10.06 4.41 5.13
C ALA A 156 -8.84 3.54 5.49
N LEU A 157 -7.62 3.97 5.10
CA LEU A 157 -6.38 3.28 5.45
C LEU A 157 -6.04 3.34 6.95
N THR A 158 -6.42 4.41 7.66
CA THR A 158 -6.15 4.52 9.11
C THR A 158 -7.16 3.83 10.00
N LEU A 159 -8.41 3.70 9.57
CA LEU A 159 -9.47 3.12 10.40
C LEU A 159 -9.17 1.68 10.80
N ARG A 160 -8.59 0.89 9.89
CA ARG A 160 -8.37 -0.53 10.12
C ARG A 160 -7.29 -0.81 11.18
N PRO A 161 -6.08 -0.23 11.11
CA PRO A 161 -5.07 -0.45 12.15
C PRO A 161 -5.44 0.09 13.53
N ILE A 162 -6.38 1.05 13.63
CA ILE A 162 -6.80 1.67 14.89
C ILE A 162 -7.53 0.69 15.81
N THR A 163 -8.11 -0.40 15.27
CA THR A 163 -8.93 -1.37 16.02
C THR A 163 -8.18 -2.62 16.46
N GLY A 164 -6.96 -2.83 15.96
CA GLY A 164 -6.17 -4.01 16.30
C GLY A 164 -5.68 -4.00 17.75
N HIS A 165 -5.03 -5.08 18.18
CA HIS A 165 -4.50 -5.24 19.55
C HIS A 165 -3.60 -4.09 20.04
N MET A 166 -2.96 -3.37 19.14
CA MET A 166 -2.18 -2.16 19.47
C MET A 166 -3.04 -1.04 20.06
N SER A 167 -4.36 -1.02 19.82
CA SER A 167 -5.28 -0.05 20.44
C SER A 167 -5.33 -0.11 21.96
N GLN A 168 -4.95 -1.25 22.53
CA GLN A 168 -4.88 -1.47 23.98
C GLN A 168 -3.64 -0.84 24.61
N GLN A 169 -2.69 -0.36 23.79
CA GLN A 169 -1.45 0.27 24.25
C GLN A 169 -1.53 1.80 24.15
N PRO A 170 -0.88 2.55 25.07
CA PRO A 170 -0.79 4.00 24.95
C PRO A 170 -0.23 4.42 23.59
N PHE A 171 -0.97 5.27 22.87
CA PHE A 171 -0.64 5.73 21.51
C PHE A 171 -0.60 4.66 20.41
N GLY A 172 -0.92 3.39 20.69
CA GLY A 172 -0.75 2.31 19.72
C GLY A 172 -1.64 2.45 18.47
N SER A 173 -2.90 2.90 18.62
CA SER A 173 -3.76 3.23 17.48
C SER A 173 -3.19 4.35 16.61
N VAL A 174 -2.60 5.38 17.22
CA VAL A 174 -1.97 6.51 16.50
C VAL A 174 -0.72 6.05 15.76
N LEU A 175 0.15 5.27 16.42
CA LEU A 175 1.35 4.73 15.79
C LEU A 175 1.01 3.80 14.62
N ALA A 176 -0.01 2.97 14.77
CA ALA A 176 -0.49 2.08 13.70
C ALA A 176 -1.07 2.87 12.52
N ALA A 177 -1.88 3.89 12.79
CA ALA A 177 -2.42 4.79 11.77
C ALA A 177 -1.30 5.55 11.02
N VAL A 178 -0.34 6.12 11.75
CA VAL A 178 0.82 6.83 11.16
C VAL A 178 1.68 5.87 10.34
N HIS A 179 1.94 4.65 10.83
CA HIS A 179 2.69 3.64 10.08
C HIS A 179 2.01 3.30 8.75
N ALA A 180 0.70 2.99 8.80
CA ALA A 180 -0.07 2.61 7.63
C ALA A 180 -0.17 3.73 6.60
N LEU A 181 -0.42 4.98 7.04
CA LEU A 181 -0.41 6.13 6.15
C LEU A 181 0.96 6.40 5.55
N ALA A 182 2.03 6.34 6.36
CA ALA A 182 3.37 6.61 5.88
C ALA A 182 3.82 5.55 4.85
N ALA A 183 3.56 4.27 5.14
CA ALA A 183 3.86 3.17 4.23
C ALA A 183 3.01 3.26 2.95
N GLY A 184 1.71 3.50 3.09
CA GLY A 184 0.77 3.63 1.97
C GLY A 184 1.11 4.82 1.07
N ALA A 185 1.46 5.97 1.64
CA ALA A 185 1.88 7.14 0.88
C ALA A 185 3.22 6.92 0.18
N TRP A 186 4.19 6.28 0.85
CA TRP A 186 5.51 6.01 0.29
C TRP A 186 5.42 5.06 -0.93
N LEU A 187 4.70 3.96 -0.79
CA LEU A 187 4.45 3.00 -1.86
C LEU A 187 3.58 3.60 -2.96
N GLY A 188 2.44 4.15 -2.55
CA GLY A 188 1.40 4.66 -3.42
C GLY A 188 1.89 5.75 -4.35
N LEU A 189 2.62 6.75 -3.83
CA LEU A 189 3.13 7.84 -4.64
C LEU A 189 4.07 7.33 -5.75
N LEU A 190 4.90 6.33 -5.45
CA LEU A 190 5.81 5.76 -6.46
C LEU A 190 5.06 4.97 -7.52
N ILE A 191 4.05 4.18 -7.12
CA ILE A 191 3.14 3.50 -8.05
C ILE A 191 2.42 4.53 -8.93
N GLY A 192 1.88 5.59 -8.32
CA GLY A 192 1.19 6.66 -9.04
C GLY A 192 2.09 7.34 -10.07
N LEU A 193 3.34 7.63 -9.71
CA LEU A 193 4.33 8.16 -10.64
C LEU A 193 4.63 7.17 -11.76
N ALA A 194 4.86 5.90 -11.45
CA ALA A 194 5.12 4.86 -12.45
C ALA A 194 3.94 4.66 -13.42
N LEU A 195 2.71 4.83 -12.94
CA LEU A 195 1.49 4.70 -13.73
C LEU A 195 1.19 5.93 -14.60
N VAL A 196 1.52 7.14 -14.16
CA VAL A 196 1.10 8.39 -14.83
C VAL A 196 2.23 9.06 -15.59
N VAL A 197 3.46 9.05 -15.09
CA VAL A 197 4.59 9.75 -15.72
C VAL A 197 5.00 9.05 -17.02
N ARG A 198 5.19 9.83 -18.09
CA ARG A 198 5.46 9.30 -19.44
C ARG A 198 6.80 9.74 -20.00
N SER A 199 7.19 10.98 -19.75
CA SER A 199 8.36 11.58 -20.38
C SER A 199 9.55 11.68 -19.44
N ARG A 200 10.74 11.78 -20.03
CA ARG A 200 11.99 12.09 -19.32
C ARG A 200 11.88 13.39 -18.51
N GLY A 201 11.26 14.43 -19.08
CA GLY A 201 11.12 15.73 -18.44
C GLY A 201 10.21 15.68 -17.21
N GLU A 202 9.11 14.94 -17.28
CA GLU A 202 8.23 14.75 -16.12
C GLU A 202 8.94 13.96 -14.99
N TRP A 203 9.71 12.92 -15.33
CA TRP A 203 10.54 12.21 -14.34
C TRP A 203 11.58 13.12 -13.69
N ALA A 204 12.21 14.01 -14.47
CA ALA A 204 13.19 14.97 -13.97
C ALA A 204 12.59 15.93 -12.94
N LEU A 205 11.30 16.28 -13.08
CA LEU A 205 10.58 17.16 -12.17
C LEU A 205 9.99 16.42 -10.96
N ALA A 206 9.41 15.25 -11.18
CA ALA A 206 8.64 14.53 -10.17
C ALA A 206 9.53 13.74 -9.20
N LEU A 207 10.57 13.08 -9.71
CA LEU A 207 11.39 12.17 -8.91
C LEU A 207 12.13 12.86 -7.76
N PRO A 208 12.76 14.04 -7.92
CA PRO A 208 13.42 14.72 -6.81
C PRO A 208 12.44 15.08 -5.69
N ARG A 209 11.21 15.49 -6.05
CA ARG A 209 10.17 15.86 -5.10
C ARG A 209 9.61 14.65 -4.37
N TYR A 210 9.35 13.57 -5.09
CA TYR A 210 9.02 12.28 -4.47
C TYR A 210 10.12 11.85 -3.50
N SER A 211 11.40 11.92 -3.92
CA SER A 211 12.53 11.51 -3.08
C SER A 211 12.70 12.37 -1.82
N ALA A 212 12.29 13.64 -1.85
CA ALA A 212 12.24 14.52 -0.69
C ALA A 212 11.10 14.16 0.27
N VAL A 213 9.91 13.83 -0.26
CA VAL A 213 8.75 13.37 0.53
C VAL A 213 8.95 11.96 1.10
N ALA A 214 9.62 11.07 0.36
CA ALA A 214 9.85 9.70 0.77
C ALA A 214 10.76 9.60 2.00
N LEU A 215 11.73 10.51 2.18
CA LEU A 215 12.63 10.49 3.35
C LEU A 215 11.91 10.50 4.70
N PRO A 216 11.07 11.50 5.01
CA PRO A 216 10.34 11.51 6.28
C PRO A 216 9.35 10.34 6.39
N LEU A 217 8.73 9.91 5.28
CA LEU A 217 7.83 8.73 5.30
C LEU A 217 8.57 7.45 5.68
N VAL A 218 9.74 7.21 5.10
CA VAL A 218 10.61 6.07 5.43
C VAL A 218 11.04 6.12 6.89
N ALA A 219 11.43 7.30 7.39
CA ALA A 219 11.80 7.47 8.79
C ALA A 219 10.62 7.15 9.73
N LEU A 220 9.41 7.65 9.40
CA LEU A 220 8.19 7.35 10.16
C LEU A 220 7.88 5.85 10.16
N VAL A 221 7.94 5.18 9.00
CA VAL A 221 7.72 3.73 8.88
C VAL A 221 8.74 2.95 9.71
N ALA A 222 10.02 3.32 9.66
CA ALA A 222 11.08 2.67 10.41
C ALA A 222 10.89 2.82 11.92
N VAL A 223 10.64 4.04 12.41
CA VAL A 223 10.46 4.32 13.84
C VAL A 223 9.20 3.65 14.38
N THR A 224 8.06 3.85 13.73
CA THR A 224 6.79 3.24 14.17
C THR A 224 6.83 1.72 14.09
N GLY A 225 7.48 1.15 13.06
CA GLY A 225 7.67 -0.30 12.92
C GLY A 225 8.56 -0.87 14.02
N LEU A 226 9.65 -0.18 14.37
CA LEU A 226 10.55 -0.58 15.46
C LEU A 226 9.83 -0.55 16.81
N VAL A 227 9.12 0.55 17.12
CA VAL A 227 8.35 0.68 18.37
C VAL A 227 7.30 -0.44 18.47
N ASN A 228 6.50 -0.66 17.42
CA ASN A 228 5.50 -1.72 17.42
C ASN A 228 6.11 -3.11 17.59
N GLY A 229 7.25 -3.39 16.93
CA GLY A 229 7.95 -4.66 17.06
C GLY A 229 8.49 -4.92 18.47
N LEU A 230 9.11 -3.91 19.08
CA LEU A 230 9.68 -4.00 20.43
C LEU A 230 8.60 -4.21 21.49
N VAL A 231 7.49 -3.46 21.41
CA VAL A 231 6.35 -3.59 22.33
C VAL A 231 5.76 -5.01 22.28
N ARG A 232 5.77 -5.65 21.11
CA ARG A 232 5.07 -6.94 20.90
C ARG A 232 5.89 -8.19 21.22
N ILE A 233 7.22 -8.16 21.04
CA ILE A 233 8.07 -9.36 21.21
C ILE A 233 8.56 -9.53 22.65
N GLY A 234 8.71 -8.43 23.41
CA GLY A 234 9.10 -8.51 24.83
C GLY A 234 10.51 -9.05 25.11
N GLY A 235 11.39 -9.19 24.10
CA GLY A 235 12.78 -9.63 24.27
C GLY A 235 13.47 -10.13 23.00
N LEU A 236 14.73 -10.58 23.11
CA LEU A 236 15.53 -11.09 21.97
C LEU A 236 15.29 -12.59 21.70
N THR A 237 14.99 -13.39 22.72
CA THR A 237 14.75 -14.83 22.57
C THR A 237 13.50 -15.14 21.73
N PRO A 238 12.33 -14.49 21.96
CA PRO A 238 11.14 -14.73 21.14
C PRO A 238 11.30 -14.23 19.70
N LEU A 239 12.25 -13.33 19.42
CA LEU A 239 12.50 -12.78 18.08
C LEU A 239 12.93 -13.85 17.07
N VAL A 240 13.67 -14.87 17.50
CA VAL A 240 14.16 -15.94 16.61
C VAL A 240 13.38 -17.25 16.76
N GLN A 241 12.74 -17.46 17.91
CA GLN A 241 12.03 -18.71 18.20
C GLN A 241 10.55 -18.70 17.82
N THR A 242 9.94 -17.53 17.67
CA THR A 242 8.51 -17.42 17.32
C THR A 242 8.31 -17.15 15.83
N GLY A 243 7.19 -17.63 15.28
CA GLY A 243 6.79 -17.31 13.90
C GLY A 243 6.65 -15.80 13.68
N TYR A 244 6.03 -15.08 14.63
CA TYR A 244 5.92 -13.62 14.60
C TYR A 244 7.30 -12.94 14.51
N GLY A 245 8.26 -13.36 15.36
CA GLY A 245 9.61 -12.81 15.37
C GLY A 245 10.36 -13.01 14.05
N ARG A 246 10.24 -14.20 13.43
CA ARG A 246 10.83 -14.50 12.12
C ARG A 246 10.27 -13.61 11.01
N VAL A 247 8.96 -13.37 11.00
CA VAL A 247 8.35 -12.45 10.01
C VAL A 247 8.76 -11.00 10.27
N LEU A 248 8.89 -10.57 11.53
CA LEU A 248 9.41 -9.25 11.87
C LEU A 248 10.87 -9.06 11.41
N LEU A 249 11.71 -10.09 11.56
CA LEU A 249 13.08 -10.08 11.07
C LEU A 249 13.13 -9.97 9.54
N ALA A 250 12.29 -10.73 8.83
CA ALA A 250 12.17 -10.62 7.39
C ALA A 250 11.75 -9.21 6.94
N LYS A 251 10.78 -8.59 7.64
CA LYS A 251 10.36 -7.21 7.38
C LYS A 251 11.50 -6.20 7.64
N THR A 252 12.26 -6.39 8.71
CA THR A 252 13.45 -5.58 9.03
C THR A 252 14.53 -5.69 7.96
N LEU A 253 14.77 -6.90 7.45
CA LEU A 253 15.72 -7.13 6.36
C LEU A 253 15.28 -6.44 5.07
N ILE A 254 13.99 -6.55 4.69
CA ILE A 254 13.47 -5.84 3.52
C ILE A 254 13.59 -4.32 3.69
N LEU A 255 13.29 -3.79 4.88
CA LEU A 255 13.48 -2.37 5.17
C LEU A 255 14.95 -1.95 5.00
N ALA A 256 15.90 -2.74 5.49
CA ALA A 256 17.33 -2.48 5.32
C ALA A 256 17.74 -2.46 3.83
N VAL A 257 17.22 -3.41 3.04
CA VAL A 257 17.41 -3.44 1.58
C VAL A 257 16.84 -2.17 0.93
N LEU A 258 15.63 -1.75 1.29
CA LEU A 258 15.01 -0.54 0.77
C LEU A 258 15.78 0.73 1.16
N LEU A 259 16.33 0.80 2.38
CA LEU A 259 17.18 1.92 2.81
C LEU A 259 18.47 1.97 2.00
N ALA A 260 19.13 0.83 1.78
CA ALA A 260 20.33 0.74 0.95
C ALA A 260 20.05 1.14 -0.51
N LEU A 261 18.95 0.63 -1.07
CA LEU A 261 18.50 0.99 -2.42
C LEU A 261 18.15 2.49 -2.51
N GLY A 262 17.39 3.03 -1.55
CA GLY A 262 17.02 4.44 -1.50
C GLY A 262 18.24 5.36 -1.40
N TRP A 263 19.25 4.98 -0.62
CA TRP A 263 20.53 5.69 -0.55
C TRP A 263 21.28 5.64 -1.89
N TRP A 264 21.35 4.47 -2.53
CA TRP A 264 21.98 4.30 -3.84
C TRP A 264 21.27 5.10 -4.93
N TRP A 265 19.94 5.02 -4.97
CA TRP A 265 19.10 5.75 -5.91
C TRP A 265 19.18 7.25 -5.73
N ARG A 266 19.30 7.76 -4.51
CA ARG A 266 19.49 9.20 -4.28
C ARG A 266 20.78 9.71 -4.92
N ARG A 267 21.86 8.91 -4.85
CA ARG A 267 23.17 9.26 -5.40
C ARG A 267 23.22 9.15 -6.92
N ASP A 268 22.71 8.07 -7.50
CA ASP A 268 22.78 7.84 -8.96
C ASP A 268 21.48 8.20 -9.69
N TRP A 269 20.33 7.67 -9.26
CA TRP A 269 19.06 7.82 -10.00
C TRP A 269 18.52 9.25 -9.96
N VAL A 270 18.34 9.82 -8.77
CA VAL A 270 17.66 11.10 -8.59
C VAL A 270 18.43 12.22 -9.29
N GLY A 271 19.74 12.29 -9.09
CA GLY A 271 20.60 13.30 -9.72
C GLY A 271 20.67 13.17 -11.24
N ARG A 272 20.67 11.95 -11.79
CA ARG A 272 20.67 11.73 -13.25
C ARG A 272 19.32 12.05 -13.87
N ALA A 273 18.22 11.67 -13.24
CA ALA A 273 16.89 12.00 -13.71
C ALA A 273 16.66 13.52 -13.69
N ALA A 274 16.99 14.21 -12.60
CA ALA A 274 16.88 15.67 -12.48
C ALA A 274 17.67 16.41 -13.56
N GLY A 275 18.87 15.91 -13.88
CA GLY A 275 19.70 16.45 -14.96
C GLY A 275 19.26 16.03 -16.37
N HIS A 276 18.10 15.40 -16.55
CA HIS A 276 17.62 14.87 -17.84
C HIS A 276 18.59 13.85 -18.50
N ARG A 277 19.45 13.20 -17.70
CA ARG A 277 20.46 12.23 -18.15
C ARG A 277 19.99 10.77 -18.02
N MET A 278 18.68 10.55 -17.89
CA MET A 278 18.10 9.22 -17.75
C MET A 278 16.82 9.09 -18.59
N PRO A 279 16.70 8.05 -19.44
CA PRO A 279 15.47 7.82 -20.18
C PRO A 279 14.31 7.40 -19.25
N ALA A 280 13.07 7.66 -19.68
CA ALA A 280 11.88 7.42 -18.88
C ALA A 280 11.71 5.94 -18.53
N GLU A 281 12.06 5.03 -19.45
CA GLU A 281 11.99 3.58 -19.29
C GLU A 281 12.94 3.08 -18.20
N ALA A 282 14.12 3.68 -18.10
CA ALA A 282 15.09 3.31 -17.06
C ALA A 282 14.66 3.81 -15.67
N SER A 283 14.05 4.99 -15.59
CA SER A 283 13.41 5.48 -14.36
C SER A 283 12.23 4.60 -13.95
N LEU A 284 11.37 4.23 -14.90
CA LEU A 284 10.25 3.32 -14.67
C LEU A 284 10.72 1.94 -14.16
N ARG A 285 11.80 1.39 -14.75
CA ARG A 285 12.36 0.11 -14.31
C ARG A 285 12.85 0.18 -12.86
N ARG A 286 13.54 1.26 -12.47
CA ARG A 286 14.00 1.46 -11.09
C ARG A 286 12.84 1.63 -10.11
N ALA A 287 11.85 2.44 -10.48
CA ALA A 287 10.61 2.57 -9.71
C ALA A 287 9.91 1.22 -9.53
N THR A 288 9.84 0.41 -10.58
CA THR A 288 9.22 -0.94 -10.52
C THR A 288 9.97 -1.86 -9.56
N ILE A 289 11.31 -1.85 -9.59
CA ILE A 289 12.13 -2.63 -8.66
C ILE A 289 11.85 -2.23 -7.21
N GLU A 290 11.82 -0.93 -6.91
CA GLU A 290 11.50 -0.41 -5.58
C GLU A 290 10.12 -0.85 -5.13
N VAL A 291 9.10 -0.63 -5.96
CA VAL A 291 7.71 -1.01 -5.68
C VAL A 291 7.56 -2.52 -5.44
N VAL A 292 8.24 -3.37 -6.22
CA VAL A 292 8.22 -4.83 -6.03
C VAL A 292 8.78 -5.24 -4.67
N VAL A 293 9.90 -4.65 -4.25
CA VAL A 293 10.50 -4.92 -2.94
C VAL A 293 9.58 -4.42 -1.81
N MET A 294 8.99 -3.23 -1.98
CA MET A 294 8.02 -2.68 -1.01
C MET A 294 6.75 -3.54 -0.92
N ALA A 295 6.19 -3.99 -2.04
CA ALA A 295 5.01 -4.84 -2.08
C ALA A 295 5.22 -6.15 -1.32
N SER A 296 6.42 -6.73 -1.41
CA SER A 296 6.80 -7.90 -0.62
C SER A 296 6.70 -7.64 0.89
N ALA A 297 7.13 -6.45 1.36
CA ALA A 297 6.98 -6.06 2.76
C ALA A 297 5.50 -5.87 3.17
N PHE A 298 4.65 -5.40 2.25
CA PHE A 298 3.20 -5.32 2.46
C PHE A 298 2.58 -6.73 2.60
N GLY A 299 3.02 -7.71 1.81
CA GLY A 299 2.58 -9.11 1.95
C GLY A 299 2.92 -9.73 3.31
N LEU A 300 4.15 -9.51 3.79
CA LEU A 300 4.55 -9.91 5.15
C LEU A 300 3.68 -9.20 6.21
N ALA A 301 3.41 -7.90 6.03
CA ALA A 301 2.60 -7.12 6.97
C ALA A 301 1.14 -7.56 7.00
N ALA A 302 0.54 -7.87 5.85
CA ALA A 302 -0.82 -8.39 5.75
C ALA A 302 -0.97 -9.70 6.52
N THR A 303 -0.01 -10.61 6.38
CA THR A 303 -0.01 -11.89 7.11
C THR A 303 0.14 -11.69 8.61
N LEU A 304 1.04 -10.79 9.03
CA LEU A 304 1.18 -10.43 10.44
C LEU A 304 -0.10 -9.83 11.01
N ALA A 305 -0.87 -9.07 10.23
CA ALA A 305 -2.08 -8.43 10.71
C ALA A 305 -3.22 -9.42 10.99
N VAL A 306 -3.24 -10.54 10.25
CA VAL A 306 -4.27 -11.59 10.39
C VAL A 306 -3.89 -12.64 11.43
N THR A 307 -2.59 -12.93 11.56
CA THR A 307 -2.08 -13.94 12.52
C THR A 307 -1.81 -13.37 13.91
N ALA A 308 -1.99 -12.06 14.08
CA ALA A 308 -1.68 -11.29 15.28
C ALA A 308 -2.84 -11.29 16.29
#